data_AF-F2C8K4-F1
#
_entry.id   AF-F2C8K4-F1
#
_cell.length_a   1.000
_cell.length_b   1.000
_cell.length_c   1.000
_cell.angle_alpha   90.00
_cell.angle_beta   90.00
_cell.angle_gamma   90.00
#
_symmetry.space_group_name_H-M   'P 1'
#
loop_
_entity.id
_entity.type
_entity.pdbx_description
1 polymer ?
#
loop_
_entity_poly.entity_id
_entity_poly.type
_entity_poly.pdbx_seq_one_letter_code
_entity_poly.pdbx_strand_id
1 'polypeptide(L)'
;MKYNKYASLIKWVLVGCCLILFGTRSSTRIKDISVETLRKEGKILSAKISDTSYSQAIQITHIDGPVAELKEDHDSTYFYRVTYIDKNGREADVGLRNDSSTSRFVDELEKANTLGGEPKWLIASVHSASGIPDYAKIMNSYLFNDENNQQLKYYITLSDDKEFQKSGTTSFTFFTYITIFCILIGFIRYYLNHKRLNDFFKLYPELNETLDQIENNGGYVDPDIRVFFYKNHLVSYKSSFKTCDIHDALTIYHHSNSFMISIFPIIRKNEIRVVLSDGNEEKLPLRHQNVSKTDLALTRLKNQIHDKFPNIEL
;
A
#
# COMPACT_ATOMS: atom_id res chain seq x y z
N MET A 1 1.44 12.98 33.98
CA MET A 1 1.05 12.10 32.88
C MET A 1 1.20 12.77 31.50
N LYS A 2 2.08 12.27 30.62
CA LYS A 2 2.26 12.86 29.26
C LYS A 2 1.24 12.32 28.24
N TYR A 3 0.10 12.98 28.10
CA TYR A 3 -0.84 12.73 27.00
C TYR A 3 -0.66 13.77 25.89
N ASN A 4 -0.40 13.34 24.66
CA ASN A 4 -0.30 14.22 23.51
C ASN A 4 -1.59 14.16 22.67
N LYS A 5 -2.43 15.20 22.78
CA LYS A 5 -3.67 15.33 22.00
C LYS A 5 -3.44 15.30 20.48
N TYR A 6 -2.27 15.71 20.02
CA TYR A 6 -1.89 15.71 18.60
C TYR A 6 -1.31 14.38 18.10
N ALA A 7 -1.13 13.37 18.96
CA ALA A 7 -0.46 12.12 18.57
C ALA A 7 -1.12 11.44 17.35
N SER A 8 -2.45 11.42 17.29
CA SER A 8 -3.18 10.88 16.13
C SER A 8 -2.97 11.72 14.89
N LEU A 9 -3.03 13.04 15.00
CA LEU A 9 -2.82 13.96 13.87
C LEU A 9 -1.40 13.79 13.30
N ILE A 10 -0.38 13.85 14.16
CA ILE A 10 1.03 13.70 13.78
C ILE A 10 1.25 12.37 13.06
N LYS A 11 0.70 11.26 13.59
CA LYS A 11 0.81 9.95 12.94
C LYS A 11 0.27 9.96 11.51
N TRP A 12 -0.91 10.51 11.30
CA TRP A 12 -1.55 10.52 9.98
C TRP A 12 -0.90 11.52 9.01
N VAL A 13 -0.40 12.64 9.50
CA VAL A 13 0.42 13.57 8.71
C VAL A 13 1.71 12.90 8.25
N LEU A 14 2.41 12.18 9.12
CA LEU A 14 3.63 11.44 8.75
C LEU A 14 3.35 10.38 7.67
N VAL A 15 2.25 9.62 7.81
CA VAL A 15 1.83 8.65 6.79
C VAL A 15 1.57 9.35 5.46
N GLY A 16 0.86 10.49 5.48
CA GLY A 16 0.62 11.32 4.29
C GLY A 16 1.92 11.79 3.62
N CYS A 17 2.88 12.31 4.40
CA CYS A 17 4.17 12.73 3.88
C CYS A 17 4.94 11.58 3.21
N CYS A 18 4.94 10.38 3.82
CA CYS A 18 5.55 9.21 3.21
C CYS A 18 4.90 8.86 1.86
N LEU A 19 3.58 8.90 1.76
CA LEU A 19 2.85 8.62 0.51
C LEU A 19 3.17 9.64 -0.59
N ILE A 20 3.29 10.93 -0.25
CA ILE A 20 3.74 11.95 -1.21
C ILE A 20 5.15 11.63 -1.71
N LEU A 21 6.08 11.28 -0.81
CA LEU A 21 7.46 10.93 -1.21
C LEU A 21 7.51 9.69 -2.12
N PHE A 22 6.66 8.69 -1.88
CA PHE A 22 6.53 7.54 -2.78
C PHE A 22 5.93 7.95 -4.13
N GLY A 23 4.88 8.76 -4.12
CA GLY A 23 4.23 9.26 -5.34
C GLY A 23 5.15 10.13 -6.19
N THR A 24 5.93 11.04 -5.57
CA THR A 24 6.91 11.87 -6.29
C THR A 24 8.03 11.01 -6.87
N ARG A 25 8.61 10.09 -6.08
CA ARG A 25 9.66 9.17 -6.55
C ARG A 25 9.21 8.27 -7.69
N SER A 26 7.96 7.80 -7.65
CA SER A 26 7.36 7.01 -8.73
C SER A 26 7.17 7.88 -9.98
N SER A 27 6.61 9.08 -9.82
CA SER A 27 6.35 9.99 -10.93
C SER A 27 7.62 10.50 -11.62
N THR A 28 8.68 10.85 -10.87
CA THR A 28 9.95 11.30 -11.45
C THR A 28 10.63 10.18 -12.24
N ARG A 29 10.68 8.96 -11.70
CA ARG A 29 11.20 7.79 -12.43
C ARG A 29 10.49 7.53 -13.75
N ILE A 30 9.17 7.77 -13.81
CA ILE A 30 8.38 7.56 -15.02
C ILE A 30 8.53 8.72 -16.01
N LYS A 31 8.67 9.97 -15.52
CA LYS A 31 8.90 11.15 -16.37
C LYS A 31 10.24 11.15 -17.08
N ASP A 32 11.27 10.54 -16.49
CA ASP A 32 12.60 10.47 -17.11
C ASP A 32 12.69 9.37 -18.20
N ILE A 33 11.70 8.48 -18.29
CA ILE A 33 11.65 7.44 -19.33
C ILE A 33 11.10 8.06 -20.61
N SER A 34 12.01 8.33 -21.55
CA SER A 34 11.70 8.65 -22.95
C SER A 34 12.57 7.81 -23.88
N VAL A 35 12.16 7.64 -25.12
CA VAL A 35 12.98 7.00 -26.17
C VAL A 35 14.39 7.63 -26.20
N GLU A 36 14.48 8.95 -26.15
CA GLU A 36 15.75 9.67 -26.21
C GLU A 36 16.63 9.43 -24.99
N THR A 37 16.05 9.44 -23.78
CA THR A 37 16.78 9.14 -22.54
C THR A 37 17.31 7.70 -22.56
N LEU A 38 16.46 6.73 -22.94
CA LEU A 38 16.83 5.32 -23.02
C LEU A 38 17.97 5.09 -24.02
N ARG A 39 17.94 5.76 -25.17
CA ARG A 39 19.01 5.71 -26.17
C ARG A 39 20.32 6.31 -25.64
N LYS A 40 20.27 7.48 -24.97
CA LYS A 40 21.45 8.09 -24.33
C LYS A 40 22.08 7.22 -23.26
N GLU A 41 21.25 6.49 -22.51
CA GLU A 41 21.69 5.54 -21.49
C GLU A 41 22.15 4.19 -22.06
N GLY A 42 22.08 3.97 -23.38
CA GLY A 42 22.44 2.72 -24.03
C GLY A 42 21.44 1.58 -23.79
N LYS A 43 20.24 1.89 -23.30
CA LYS A 43 19.16 0.93 -23.03
C LYS A 43 18.36 0.64 -24.30
N ILE A 44 19.03 0.04 -25.27
CA ILE A 44 18.44 -0.41 -26.55
C ILE A 44 18.18 -1.92 -26.46
N LEU A 45 17.05 -2.36 -27.01
CA LEU A 45 16.67 -3.78 -26.98
C LEU A 45 17.73 -4.65 -27.64
N SER A 46 18.21 -5.67 -26.93
CA SER A 46 19.14 -6.65 -27.46
C SER A 46 18.39 -7.82 -28.08
N ALA A 47 18.96 -8.46 -29.10
CA ALA A 47 18.45 -9.73 -29.61
C ALA A 47 18.36 -10.79 -28.50
N LYS A 48 19.39 -10.90 -27.65
CA LYS A 48 19.36 -11.82 -26.50
C LYS A 48 18.74 -11.13 -25.27
N ILE A 49 17.44 -11.32 -25.10
CA ILE A 49 16.71 -10.84 -23.92
C ILE A 49 17.10 -11.69 -22.70
N SER A 50 17.63 -11.03 -21.67
CA SER A 50 18.07 -11.69 -20.43
C SER A 50 17.47 -11.05 -19.17
N ASP A 51 16.72 -9.96 -19.30
CA ASP A 51 16.16 -9.22 -18.17
C ASP A 51 14.77 -8.65 -18.57
N THR A 52 13.80 -8.80 -17.67
CA THR A 52 12.42 -8.32 -17.79
C THR A 52 12.17 -7.04 -16.99
N SER A 53 13.20 -6.51 -16.32
CA SER A 53 13.01 -5.54 -15.24
C SER A 53 12.94 -4.08 -15.70
N TYR A 54 13.16 -3.79 -17.00
CA TYR A 54 13.30 -2.41 -17.48
C TYR A 54 12.73 -2.20 -18.89
N SER A 55 12.14 -1.01 -19.10
CA SER A 55 11.78 -0.50 -20.41
C SER A 55 13.04 -0.17 -21.23
N GLN A 56 13.00 -0.48 -22.52
CA GLN A 56 14.12 -0.32 -23.45
C GLN A 56 13.65 0.39 -24.72
N ALA A 57 14.53 1.15 -25.37
CA ALA A 57 14.25 1.72 -26.68
C ALA A 57 14.30 0.61 -27.74
N ILE A 58 13.31 0.57 -28.62
CA ILE A 58 13.24 -0.35 -29.75
C ILE A 58 13.07 0.44 -31.04
N GLN A 59 13.81 0.07 -32.08
CA GLN A 59 13.62 0.59 -33.43
C GLN A 59 12.94 -0.47 -34.28
N ILE A 60 11.63 -0.31 -34.48
CA ILE A 60 10.83 -1.26 -35.24
C ILE A 60 11.00 -1.00 -36.73
N THR A 61 11.30 -2.06 -37.47
CA THR A 61 11.42 -2.04 -38.94
C THR A 61 10.24 -2.72 -39.61
N HIS A 62 9.69 -3.76 -38.98
CA HIS A 62 8.57 -4.52 -39.52
C HIS A 62 7.64 -5.08 -38.43
N ILE A 63 6.38 -5.28 -38.79
CA ILE A 63 5.37 -5.95 -37.95
C ILE A 63 4.53 -6.88 -38.83
N ASP A 64 4.42 -8.13 -38.40
CA ASP A 64 3.65 -9.18 -39.05
C ASP A 64 2.58 -9.70 -38.08
N GLY A 65 1.34 -9.83 -38.54
CA GLY A 65 0.30 -10.50 -37.77
C GLY A 65 -1.12 -9.95 -37.97
N PRO A 66 -2.05 -10.30 -37.06
CA PRO A 66 -1.84 -11.14 -35.88
C PRO A 66 -1.41 -12.57 -36.27
N VAL A 67 -0.33 -13.08 -35.66
CA VAL A 67 0.22 -14.43 -35.93
C VAL A 67 -0.37 -15.48 -34.99
N ALA A 68 -0.87 -15.06 -33.83
CA ALA A 68 -1.55 -15.94 -32.89
C ALA A 68 -2.62 -15.22 -32.09
N GLU A 69 -3.58 -16.00 -31.58
CA GLU A 69 -4.69 -15.55 -30.75
C GLU A 69 -4.79 -16.45 -29.52
N LEU A 70 -4.82 -15.84 -28.34
CA LEU A 70 -5.12 -16.50 -27.08
C LEU A 70 -6.55 -16.11 -26.68
N LYS A 71 -7.47 -17.07 -26.75
CA LYS A 71 -8.87 -16.89 -26.34
C LYS A 71 -8.97 -17.04 -24.82
N GLU A 72 -9.36 -15.95 -24.16
CA GLU A 72 -9.75 -15.94 -22.76
C GLU A 72 -11.29 -15.90 -22.67
N ASP A 73 -11.88 -16.21 -21.51
CA ASP A 73 -13.33 -16.42 -21.33
C ASP A 73 -14.23 -15.26 -21.84
N HIS A 74 -13.69 -14.03 -21.87
CA HIS A 74 -14.43 -12.83 -22.26
C HIS A 74 -13.70 -11.92 -23.27
N ASP A 75 -12.41 -12.16 -23.56
CA ASP A 75 -11.60 -11.34 -24.46
C ASP A 75 -10.56 -12.21 -25.20
N SER A 76 -10.06 -11.74 -26.34
CA SER A 76 -9.01 -12.43 -27.10
C SER A 76 -7.75 -11.57 -27.16
N THR A 77 -6.62 -12.11 -26.69
CA THR A 77 -5.32 -11.45 -26.78
C THR A 77 -4.64 -11.86 -28.09
N TYR A 78 -4.30 -10.90 -28.94
CA TYR A 78 -3.57 -11.14 -30.18
C TYR A 78 -2.07 -10.95 -30.00
N PHE A 79 -1.29 -11.78 -30.69
CA PHE A 79 0.16 -11.68 -30.75
C PHE A 79 0.63 -11.40 -32.17
N TYR A 80 1.65 -10.58 -32.28
CA TYR A 80 2.28 -10.16 -33.53
C TYR A 80 3.76 -10.52 -33.48
N ARG A 81 4.38 -10.68 -34.65
CA ARG A 81 5.83 -10.74 -34.78
C ARG A 81 6.33 -9.34 -35.12
N VAL A 82 7.34 -8.87 -34.39
CA VAL A 82 7.98 -7.59 -34.65
C VAL A 82 9.43 -7.82 -35.00
N THR A 83 9.86 -7.30 -36.14
CA THR A 83 11.28 -7.20 -36.52
C THR A 83 11.81 -5.83 -36.14
N TYR A 84 12.98 -5.82 -35.50
CA TYR A 84 13.61 -4.62 -34.98
C TYR A 84 15.12 -4.66 -35.12
N ILE A 85 15.74 -3.47 -35.07
CA ILE A 85 17.20 -3.34 -35.01
C ILE A 85 17.65 -3.46 -33.56
N ASP A 86 18.48 -4.46 -33.28
CA ASP A 86 19.05 -4.70 -31.96
C ASP A 86 20.13 -3.68 -31.59
N LYS A 87 20.55 -3.69 -30.32
CA LYS A 87 21.63 -2.81 -29.82
C LYS A 87 22.94 -2.87 -30.61
N ASN A 88 23.19 -3.94 -31.37
CA ASN A 88 24.39 -4.13 -32.18
C ASN A 88 24.15 -3.80 -33.67
N GLY A 89 22.98 -3.25 -34.03
CA GLY A 89 22.64 -2.89 -35.40
C GLY A 89 22.16 -4.06 -36.26
N ARG A 90 21.77 -5.21 -35.67
CA ARG A 90 21.32 -6.41 -36.40
C ARG A 90 19.81 -6.55 -36.30
N GLU A 91 19.20 -7.08 -37.34
CA GLU A 91 17.78 -7.45 -37.28
C GLU A 91 17.56 -8.62 -36.34
N ALA A 92 16.52 -8.52 -35.52
CA ALA A 92 16.04 -9.53 -34.61
C ALA A 92 14.51 -9.52 -34.57
N ASP A 93 13.91 -10.64 -34.19
CA ASP A 93 12.47 -10.80 -34.08
C ASP A 93 12.05 -10.99 -32.62
N VAL A 94 10.87 -10.49 -32.26
CA VAL A 94 10.28 -10.70 -30.93
C VAL A 94 8.76 -10.76 -31.01
N GLY A 95 8.15 -11.50 -30.10
CA GLY A 95 6.69 -11.53 -29.94
C GLY A 95 6.17 -10.25 -29.29
N LEU A 96 5.20 -9.62 -29.92
CA LEU A 96 4.47 -8.45 -29.43
C LEU A 96 3.08 -8.88 -28.96
N ARG A 97 2.73 -8.54 -27.72
CA ARG A 97 1.37 -8.72 -27.21
C ARG A 97 0.55 -7.47 -27.49
N ASN A 98 -0.59 -7.62 -28.17
CA ASN A 98 -1.49 -6.52 -28.43
C ASN A 98 -2.39 -6.26 -27.22
N ASP A 99 -1.94 -5.35 -26.36
CA ASP A 99 -2.71 -4.82 -25.23
C ASP A 99 -3.29 -3.43 -25.54
N SER A 100 -4.00 -2.83 -24.58
CA SER A 100 -4.62 -1.52 -24.75
C SER A 100 -3.62 -0.40 -25.09
N SER A 101 -2.37 -0.50 -24.63
CA SER A 101 -1.29 0.46 -24.95
C SER A 101 -0.72 0.24 -26.34
N THR A 102 -0.65 -1.03 -26.77
CA THR A 102 -0.02 -1.47 -28.02
C THR A 102 -0.94 -1.31 -29.22
N SER A 103 -2.24 -1.50 -29.06
CA SER A 103 -3.23 -1.55 -30.16
C SER A 103 -3.21 -0.35 -31.10
N ARG A 104 -3.00 0.85 -30.56
CA ARG A 104 -2.89 2.09 -31.35
C ARG A 104 -1.67 2.13 -32.26
N PHE A 105 -0.61 1.40 -31.92
CA PHE A 105 0.62 1.33 -32.72
C PHE A 105 0.54 0.24 -33.77
N VAL A 106 -0.23 -0.82 -33.54
CA VAL A 106 -0.39 -1.92 -34.52
C VAL A 106 -0.92 -1.35 -35.84
N ASP A 107 -2.02 -0.60 -35.80
CA ASP A 107 -2.60 0.03 -37.00
C ASP A 107 -1.64 1.01 -37.71
N GLU A 108 -0.80 1.71 -36.94
CA GLU A 108 0.17 2.67 -37.47
C GLU A 108 1.37 1.96 -38.12
N LEU A 109 1.88 0.91 -37.47
CA LEU A 109 3.03 0.12 -37.92
C LEU A 109 2.66 -0.75 -39.12
N GLU A 110 1.46 -1.34 -39.15
CA GLU A 110 0.96 -2.08 -40.33
C GLU A 110 0.84 -1.16 -41.56
N LYS A 111 0.33 0.06 -41.40
CA LYS A 111 0.29 1.05 -42.48
C LYS A 111 1.69 1.45 -42.94
N ALA A 112 2.61 1.68 -42.01
CA ALA A 112 4.00 2.04 -42.33
C ALA A 112 4.72 0.93 -43.13
N ASN A 113 4.47 -0.34 -42.83
CA ASN A 113 5.05 -1.47 -43.56
C ASN A 113 4.63 -1.51 -45.04
N THR A 114 3.38 -1.15 -45.34
CA THR A 114 2.86 -1.15 -46.71
C THR A 114 3.31 0.04 -47.57
N LEU A 115 3.84 1.09 -46.93
CA LEU A 115 4.14 2.38 -47.56
C LEU A 115 5.65 2.71 -47.61
N GLY A 116 6.53 1.77 -47.25
CA GLY A 116 7.98 2.02 -47.19
C GLY A 116 8.37 3.05 -46.13
N GLY A 117 7.68 3.03 -44.98
CA GLY A 117 7.87 3.99 -43.90
C GLY A 117 9.24 3.91 -43.23
N GLU A 118 9.68 5.05 -42.69
CA GLU A 118 10.92 5.11 -41.90
C GLU A 118 10.80 4.30 -40.59
N PRO A 119 11.88 3.64 -40.15
CA PRO A 119 11.88 2.85 -38.93
C PRO A 119 11.56 3.72 -37.71
N LYS A 120 10.58 3.29 -36.90
CA LYS A 120 10.05 4.08 -35.79
C LYS A 120 10.66 3.65 -34.46
N TRP A 121 11.09 4.64 -33.67
CA TRP A 121 11.54 4.40 -32.30
C TRP A 121 10.36 4.45 -31.32
N LEU A 122 10.25 3.41 -30.49
CA LEU A 122 9.24 3.27 -29.44
C LEU A 122 9.89 2.77 -28.14
N ILE A 123 9.10 2.76 -27.06
CA ILE A 123 9.50 2.14 -25.80
C ILE A 123 8.90 0.73 -25.75
N ALA A 124 9.76 -0.27 -25.61
CA ALA A 124 9.38 -1.66 -25.38
C ALA A 124 9.51 -2.00 -23.89
N SER A 125 8.43 -2.53 -23.32
CA SER A 125 8.47 -3.18 -22.00
C SER A 125 8.55 -4.69 -22.18
N VAL A 126 9.59 -5.30 -21.65
CA VAL A 126 9.87 -6.74 -21.78
C VAL A 126 9.24 -7.49 -20.61
N HIS A 127 8.43 -8.50 -20.90
CA HIS A 127 7.73 -9.30 -19.91
C HIS A 127 8.09 -10.77 -20.01
N SER A 128 8.03 -11.49 -18.89
CA SER A 128 8.13 -12.95 -18.91
C SER A 128 6.85 -13.57 -19.43
N ALA A 129 6.97 -14.49 -20.37
CA ALA A 129 5.86 -15.28 -20.88
C ALA A 129 5.46 -16.45 -19.97
N SER A 130 6.09 -16.61 -18.80
CA SER A 130 5.84 -17.73 -17.88
C SER A 130 4.38 -17.82 -17.39
N GLY A 131 3.65 -16.72 -17.38
CA GLY A 131 2.23 -16.66 -17.03
C GLY A 131 1.26 -16.92 -18.19
N ILE A 132 1.74 -17.11 -19.42
CA ILE A 132 0.90 -17.34 -20.60
C ILE A 132 1.02 -18.81 -21.01
N PRO A 133 -0.04 -19.62 -20.85
CA PRO A 133 -0.02 -21.03 -21.24
C PRO A 133 0.36 -21.19 -22.71
N ASP A 134 1.25 -22.14 -22.99
CA ASP A 134 1.69 -22.51 -24.34
C ASP A 134 2.27 -21.39 -25.21
N TYR A 135 2.63 -20.22 -24.65
CA TYR A 135 3.18 -19.09 -25.42
C TYR A 135 4.38 -19.50 -26.28
N ALA A 136 5.33 -20.23 -25.69
CA ALA A 136 6.53 -20.67 -26.41
C ALA A 136 6.15 -21.57 -27.59
N LYS A 137 5.20 -22.48 -27.40
CA LYS A 137 4.71 -23.38 -28.46
C LYS A 137 4.03 -22.60 -29.58
N ILE A 138 3.17 -21.65 -29.22
CA ILE A 138 2.44 -20.79 -30.15
C ILE A 138 3.42 -19.95 -30.98
N MET A 139 4.32 -19.22 -30.33
CA MET A 139 5.22 -18.27 -30.99
C MET A 139 6.43 -18.92 -31.66
N ASN A 140 6.81 -20.15 -31.27
CA ASN A 140 7.96 -20.83 -31.86
C ASN A 140 7.87 -20.96 -33.38
N SER A 141 6.69 -21.36 -33.86
CA SER A 141 6.43 -21.56 -35.30
C SER A 141 6.56 -20.28 -36.13
N TYR A 142 6.42 -19.12 -35.48
CA TYR A 142 6.43 -17.81 -36.15
C TYR A 142 7.75 -17.06 -36.00
N LEU A 143 8.52 -17.31 -34.93
CA LEU A 143 9.73 -16.54 -34.61
C LEU A 143 11.05 -17.26 -34.93
N PHE A 144 11.22 -18.53 -34.54
CA PHE A 144 12.56 -19.15 -34.54
C PHE A 144 12.62 -20.58 -35.06
N ASN A 145 11.48 -21.29 -35.16
CA ASN A 145 11.43 -22.70 -35.53
C ASN A 145 12.40 -23.59 -34.69
N ASP A 146 12.63 -23.19 -33.43
CA ASP A 146 13.44 -23.85 -32.40
C ASP A 146 12.81 -23.60 -31.03
N GLU A 147 12.13 -24.63 -30.48
CA GLU A 147 11.38 -24.54 -29.22
C GLU A 147 12.28 -24.21 -28.01
N ASN A 148 13.60 -24.42 -28.11
CA ASN A 148 14.55 -24.15 -27.05
C ASN A 148 15.12 -22.72 -27.09
N ASN A 149 14.65 -21.88 -28.02
CA ASN A 149 15.13 -20.51 -28.12
C ASN A 149 14.78 -19.71 -26.86
N GLN A 150 15.81 -19.17 -26.19
CA GLN A 150 15.66 -18.40 -24.96
C GLN A 150 14.78 -17.15 -25.12
N GLN A 151 14.62 -16.62 -26.35
CA GLN A 151 13.78 -15.46 -26.64
C GLN A 151 12.28 -15.78 -26.54
N LEU A 152 11.87 -17.05 -26.71
CA LEU A 152 10.48 -17.49 -26.55
C LEU A 152 9.99 -17.46 -25.10
N LYS A 153 10.88 -17.16 -24.14
CA LYS A 153 10.51 -16.94 -22.73
C LYS A 153 9.98 -15.54 -22.48
N TYR A 154 10.01 -14.66 -23.48
CA TYR A 154 9.69 -13.25 -23.33
C TYR A 154 8.75 -12.76 -24.43
N TYR A 155 7.99 -11.73 -24.11
CA TYR A 155 7.21 -10.93 -25.04
C TYR A 155 7.39 -9.45 -24.72
N ILE A 156 7.04 -8.58 -25.66
CA ILE A 156 7.06 -7.14 -25.45
C ILE A 156 5.67 -6.52 -25.53
N THR A 157 5.51 -5.36 -24.91
CA THR A 157 4.41 -4.42 -25.16
C THR A 157 5.00 -3.06 -25.56
N LEU A 158 4.26 -2.29 -26.36
CA LEU A 158 4.74 -1.01 -26.91
C LEU A 158 4.01 0.17 -26.30
N SER A 159 4.77 1.26 -26.13
CA SER A 159 4.24 2.55 -25.67
C SER A 159 5.10 3.70 -26.17
N ASP A 160 4.55 4.90 -26.13
CA ASP A 160 5.26 6.15 -26.43
C ASP A 160 5.59 6.93 -25.16
N ASP A 161 6.41 7.97 -25.34
CA ASP A 161 6.81 8.89 -24.26
C ASP A 161 5.58 9.51 -23.56
N LYS A 162 4.51 9.79 -24.30
CA LYS A 162 3.30 10.47 -23.79
C LYS A 162 2.49 9.56 -22.88
N GLU A 163 2.38 8.28 -23.17
CA GLU A 163 1.64 7.29 -22.40
C GLU A 163 2.36 6.91 -21.11
N PHE A 164 3.70 6.75 -21.16
CA PHE A 164 4.52 6.64 -19.95
C PHE A 164 4.36 7.87 -19.06
N GLN A 165 4.50 9.08 -19.62
CA GLN A 165 4.33 10.33 -18.85
C GLN A 165 2.91 10.50 -18.30
N LYS A 166 1.87 10.07 -19.03
CA LYS A 166 0.47 10.08 -18.57
C LYS A 166 0.26 9.12 -17.41
N SER A 167 0.80 7.91 -17.47
CA SER A 167 0.78 6.94 -16.37
C SER A 167 1.47 7.48 -15.09
N GLY A 168 2.59 8.19 -15.26
CA GLY A 168 3.31 8.85 -14.17
C GLY A 168 2.55 10.01 -13.52
N THR A 169 1.75 10.75 -14.28
CA THR A 169 0.91 11.84 -13.75
C THR A 169 -0.36 11.31 -13.07
N THR A 170 -0.99 10.26 -13.59
CA THR A 170 -2.13 9.59 -12.93
C THR A 170 -1.73 8.94 -11.59
N SER A 171 -0.54 8.35 -11.52
CA SER A 171 -0.04 7.79 -10.26
C SER A 171 0.17 8.88 -9.20
N PHE A 172 0.73 10.03 -9.59
CA PHE A 172 0.95 11.15 -8.67
C PHE A 172 -0.36 11.75 -8.13
N THR A 173 -1.37 11.93 -8.99
CA THR A 173 -2.68 12.44 -8.55
C THR A 173 -3.34 11.47 -7.57
N PHE A 174 -3.29 10.17 -7.84
CA PHE A 174 -3.80 9.13 -6.93
C PHE A 174 -3.16 9.21 -5.52
N PHE A 175 -1.82 9.25 -5.44
CA PHE A 175 -1.13 9.37 -4.15
C PHE A 175 -1.43 10.70 -3.43
N THR A 176 -1.66 11.78 -4.19
CA THR A 176 -2.07 13.08 -3.64
C THR A 176 -3.45 12.97 -2.99
N TYR A 177 -4.44 12.36 -3.66
CA TYR A 177 -5.77 12.14 -3.10
C TYR A 177 -5.74 11.29 -1.84
N ILE A 178 -4.99 10.18 -1.84
CA ILE A 178 -4.84 9.34 -0.63
C ILE A 178 -4.22 10.14 0.51
N THR A 179 -3.23 10.99 0.22
CA THR A 179 -2.59 11.82 1.25
C THR A 179 -3.57 12.78 1.90
N ILE A 180 -4.37 13.49 1.10
CA ILE A 180 -5.42 14.39 1.59
C ILE A 180 -6.41 13.62 2.47
N PHE A 181 -6.83 12.44 2.03
CA PHE A 181 -7.73 11.57 2.79
C PHE A 181 -7.12 11.12 4.14
N CYS A 182 -5.85 10.72 4.17
CA CYS A 182 -5.15 10.38 5.40
C CYS A 182 -5.07 11.55 6.39
N ILE A 183 -4.74 12.75 5.90
CA ILE A 183 -4.69 13.96 6.73
C ILE A 183 -6.07 14.29 7.31
N LEU A 184 -7.14 14.17 6.50
CA LEU A 184 -8.52 14.39 6.93
C LEU A 184 -8.95 13.40 8.03
N ILE A 185 -8.60 12.12 7.90
CA ILE A 185 -8.78 11.12 8.99
C ILE A 185 -8.03 11.54 10.26
N GLY A 186 -6.81 12.06 10.10
CA GLY A 186 -6.01 12.61 11.20
C GLY A 186 -6.74 13.72 11.96
N PHE A 187 -7.31 14.69 11.24
CA PHE A 187 -8.09 15.79 11.80
C PHE A 187 -9.38 15.32 12.48
N ILE A 188 -10.15 14.43 11.86
CA ILE A 188 -11.37 13.87 12.46
C ILE A 188 -11.04 13.18 13.79
N ARG A 189 -10.00 12.35 13.82
CA ARG A 189 -9.57 11.65 15.04
C ARG A 189 -9.06 12.62 16.11
N TYR A 190 -8.33 13.65 15.72
CA TYR A 190 -7.91 14.71 16.63
C TYR A 190 -9.11 15.38 17.29
N TYR A 191 -10.09 15.81 16.49
CA TYR A 191 -11.29 16.46 16.97
C TYR A 191 -12.10 15.56 17.91
N LEU A 192 -12.33 14.30 17.54
CA LEU A 192 -13.05 13.33 18.38
C LEU A 192 -12.33 13.06 19.71
N ASN A 193 -11.00 12.92 19.71
CA ASN A 193 -10.23 12.71 20.92
C ASN A 193 -10.25 13.96 21.82
N HIS A 194 -10.17 15.15 21.22
CA HIS A 194 -10.23 16.39 21.97
C HIS A 194 -11.61 16.60 22.59
N LYS A 195 -12.68 16.31 21.85
CA LYS A 195 -14.04 16.32 22.37
C LYS A 195 -14.19 15.38 23.58
N ARG A 196 -13.78 14.11 23.46
CA ARG A 196 -13.83 13.13 24.57
C ARG A 196 -13.03 13.57 25.79
N LEU A 197 -11.85 14.16 25.58
CA LEU A 197 -11.04 14.70 26.67
C LEU A 197 -11.76 15.85 27.38
N ASN A 198 -12.34 16.78 26.63
CA ASN A 198 -13.07 17.91 27.19
C ASN A 198 -14.35 17.44 27.91
N ASP A 199 -15.05 16.45 27.37
CA ASP A 199 -16.23 15.86 28.02
C ASP A 199 -15.84 15.16 29.34
N PHE A 200 -14.68 14.51 29.40
CA PHE A 200 -14.13 13.97 30.65
C PHE A 200 -13.79 15.08 31.67
N PHE A 201 -13.18 16.19 31.24
CA PHE A 201 -12.93 17.32 32.15
C PHE A 201 -14.19 18.01 32.64
N LYS A 202 -15.28 18.00 31.86
CA LYS A 202 -16.59 18.48 32.33
C LYS A 202 -17.18 17.59 33.43
N LEU A 203 -16.94 16.28 33.37
CA LEU A 203 -17.35 15.34 34.43
C LEU A 203 -16.53 15.54 35.71
N TYR A 204 -15.28 15.99 35.57
CA TYR A 204 -14.31 16.13 36.65
C TYR A 204 -13.63 17.52 36.62
N PRO A 205 -14.38 18.61 36.91
CA PRO A 205 -13.86 19.97 36.85
C PRO A 205 -12.69 20.22 37.83
N GLU A 206 -12.62 19.44 38.91
CA GLU A 206 -11.52 19.49 39.89
C GLU A 206 -10.15 19.16 39.31
N LEU A 207 -10.09 18.56 38.11
CA LEU A 207 -8.84 18.26 37.41
C LEU A 207 -8.26 19.47 36.66
N ASN A 208 -8.95 20.62 36.63
CA ASN A 208 -8.48 21.88 36.04
C ASN A 208 -7.87 21.72 34.63
N GLU A 209 -8.53 20.94 33.76
CA GLU A 209 -8.07 20.62 32.40
C GLU A 209 -6.68 19.94 32.31
N THR A 210 -6.19 19.37 33.41
CA THR A 210 -4.93 18.64 33.45
C THR A 210 -5.10 17.22 33.99
N LEU A 211 -4.53 16.25 33.26
CA LEU A 211 -4.50 14.85 33.71
C LEU A 211 -3.41 14.59 34.76
N ASP A 212 -2.54 15.56 35.04
CA ASP A 212 -1.50 15.44 36.06
C ASP A 212 -2.10 15.42 37.48
N GLN A 213 -3.31 15.95 37.66
CA GLN A 213 -3.99 15.97 38.95
C GLN A 213 -4.67 14.64 39.31
N ILE A 214 -4.74 13.67 38.39
CA ILE A 214 -5.41 12.39 38.65
C ILE A 214 -4.77 11.64 39.82
N GLU A 215 -3.45 11.49 39.80
CA GLU A 215 -2.71 10.78 40.86
C GLU A 215 -2.76 11.56 42.18
N ASN A 216 -2.63 12.89 42.12
CA ASN A 216 -2.73 13.78 43.29
C ASN A 216 -4.13 13.73 43.93
N ASN A 217 -5.17 13.48 43.14
CA ASN A 217 -6.56 13.40 43.59
C ASN A 217 -6.99 11.94 43.90
N GLY A 218 -6.04 11.03 44.15
CA GLY A 218 -6.31 9.65 44.57
C GLY A 218 -6.76 8.70 43.45
N GLY A 219 -6.53 9.07 42.20
CA GLY A 219 -6.68 8.20 41.04
C GLY A 219 -5.50 7.25 40.87
N TYR A 220 -5.74 6.12 40.23
CA TYR A 220 -4.69 5.17 39.87
C TYR A 220 -4.22 5.44 38.43
N VAL A 221 -2.91 5.49 38.21
CA VAL A 221 -2.31 5.71 36.88
C VAL A 221 -1.27 4.63 36.61
N ASP A 222 -1.41 3.93 35.47
CA ASP A 222 -0.40 3.01 34.97
C ASP A 222 0.21 3.51 33.64
N PRO A 223 1.43 4.08 33.68
CA PRO A 223 2.09 4.62 32.50
C PRO A 223 2.63 3.53 31.54
N ASP A 224 2.80 2.29 32.02
CA ASP A 224 3.33 1.19 31.21
C ASP A 224 2.31 0.74 30.18
N ILE A 225 1.04 0.58 30.59
CA ILE A 225 -0.07 0.23 29.69
C ILE A 225 -0.88 1.44 29.20
N ARG A 226 -0.58 2.65 29.70
CA ARG A 226 -1.28 3.92 29.38
C ARG A 226 -2.78 3.86 29.67
N VAL A 227 -3.09 3.43 30.88
CA VAL A 227 -4.43 3.41 31.43
C VAL A 227 -4.41 4.13 32.76
N PHE A 228 -5.50 4.81 33.08
CA PHE A 228 -5.74 5.29 34.43
C PHE A 228 -7.17 5.00 34.83
N PHE A 229 -7.39 4.97 36.13
CA PHE A 229 -8.68 4.79 36.74
C PHE A 229 -8.94 5.98 37.68
N TYR A 230 -10.04 6.69 37.45
CA TYR A 230 -10.42 7.88 38.22
C TYR A 230 -11.91 7.83 38.58
N LYS A 231 -12.20 7.85 39.89
CA LYS A 231 -13.56 7.76 40.45
C LYS A 231 -14.34 6.54 39.95
N ASN A 232 -15.12 6.67 38.89
CA ASN A 232 -15.90 5.57 38.30
C ASN A 232 -15.49 5.27 36.86
N HIS A 233 -14.50 5.97 36.31
CA HIS A 233 -14.12 5.85 34.91
C HIS A 233 -12.77 5.17 34.73
N LEU A 234 -12.75 4.13 33.90
CA LEU A 234 -11.54 3.53 33.36
C LEU A 234 -11.21 4.20 32.03
N VAL A 235 -9.98 4.70 31.90
CA VAL A 235 -9.57 5.51 30.75
C VAL A 235 -8.31 4.97 30.11
N SER A 236 -8.36 4.78 28.80
CA SER A 236 -7.18 4.53 27.97
C SER A 236 -6.77 5.79 27.24
N TYR A 237 -5.45 6.05 27.22
CA TYR A 237 -4.85 7.21 26.54
C TYR A 237 -3.67 6.83 25.63
N LYS A 238 -3.61 5.58 25.17
CA LYS A 238 -2.53 5.09 24.29
C LYS A 238 -2.47 5.84 22.96
N SER A 239 -3.55 5.77 22.19
CA SER A 239 -3.66 6.28 20.80
C SER A 239 -4.90 7.14 20.57
N SER A 240 -5.91 6.95 21.40
CA SER A 240 -7.17 7.68 21.44
C SER A 240 -7.54 7.82 22.91
N PHE A 241 -8.10 8.97 23.28
CA PHE A 241 -8.68 9.15 24.60
C PHE A 241 -10.03 8.44 24.62
N LYS A 242 -10.13 7.35 25.38
CA LYS A 242 -11.36 6.57 25.54
C LYS A 242 -11.65 6.38 27.01
N THR A 243 -12.89 6.66 27.38
CA THR A 243 -13.41 6.61 28.74
C THR A 243 -14.53 5.59 28.78
N CYS A 244 -14.54 4.73 29.79
CA CYS A 244 -15.62 3.80 30.09
C CYS A 244 -16.04 4.03 31.54
N ASP A 245 -17.33 4.25 31.79
CA ASP A 245 -17.86 4.14 33.14
C ASP A 245 -17.87 2.65 33.52
N ILE A 246 -17.27 2.32 34.67
CA ILE A 246 -17.18 0.94 35.15
C ILE A 246 -18.16 0.65 36.29
N HIS A 247 -19.02 1.61 36.67
CA HIS A 247 -20.04 1.38 37.68
C HIS A 247 -21.02 0.26 37.27
N ASP A 248 -21.38 0.23 35.98
CA ASP A 248 -22.29 -0.75 35.39
C ASP A 248 -21.56 -1.90 34.68
N ALA A 249 -20.26 -2.06 34.93
CA ALA A 249 -19.48 -3.14 34.32
C ALA A 249 -19.78 -4.49 35.01
N LEU A 250 -20.03 -5.52 34.21
CA LEU A 250 -20.18 -6.90 34.68
C LEU A 250 -18.83 -7.62 34.69
N THR A 251 -18.10 -7.51 33.58
CA THR A 251 -16.84 -8.24 33.37
C THR A 251 -15.81 -7.33 32.71
N ILE A 252 -14.58 -7.37 33.20
CA ILE A 252 -13.43 -6.71 32.57
C ILE A 252 -12.38 -7.76 32.29
N TYR A 253 -11.93 -7.86 31.04
CA TYR A 253 -10.90 -8.82 30.67
C TYR A 253 -9.90 -8.24 29.68
N HIS A 254 -8.71 -8.85 29.67
CA HIS A 254 -7.64 -8.51 28.76
C HIS A 254 -7.78 -9.28 27.45
N HIS A 255 -7.71 -8.57 26.33
CA HIS A 255 -7.76 -9.16 24.99
C HIS A 255 -6.51 -8.78 24.19
N SER A 256 -5.74 -9.79 23.78
CA SER A 256 -4.58 -9.64 22.91
C SER A 256 -4.79 -10.47 21.65
N ASN A 257 -4.65 -9.84 20.48
CA ASN A 257 -4.73 -10.52 19.20
C ASN A 257 -3.62 -10.01 18.27
N SER A 258 -3.04 -10.91 17.48
CA SER A 258 -2.06 -10.60 16.46
C SER A 258 -2.55 -11.07 15.10
N PHE A 259 -2.55 -10.19 14.11
CA PHE A 259 -2.85 -10.57 12.74
C PHE A 259 -1.72 -10.13 11.80
N MET A 260 -1.47 -10.95 10.79
CA MET A 260 -0.48 -10.71 9.75
C MET A 260 -1.21 -10.22 8.49
N ILE A 261 -0.70 -9.16 7.87
CA ILE A 261 -1.07 -8.76 6.52
C ILE A 261 0.19 -8.96 5.67
N SER A 262 0.10 -9.64 4.52
CA SER A 262 1.26 -10.11 3.73
C SER A 262 2.33 -9.05 3.40
N ILE A 263 1.97 -7.77 3.46
CA ILE A 263 2.85 -6.62 3.15
C ILE A 263 3.18 -5.72 4.37
N PHE A 264 2.63 -5.99 5.55
CA PHE A 264 2.85 -5.18 6.76
C PHE A 264 3.37 -6.04 7.92
N PRO A 265 4.16 -5.47 8.85
CA PRO A 265 4.58 -6.20 10.06
C PRO A 265 3.37 -6.64 10.89
N ILE A 266 3.55 -7.71 11.69
CA ILE A 266 2.52 -8.28 12.57
C ILE A 266 1.88 -7.17 13.42
N ILE A 267 0.58 -6.94 13.22
CA ILE A 267 -0.16 -5.94 13.99
C ILE A 267 -0.66 -6.61 15.26
N ARG A 268 -0.07 -6.24 16.39
CA ARG A 268 -0.51 -6.66 17.72
C ARG A 268 -1.53 -5.66 18.27
N LYS A 269 -2.78 -6.10 18.41
CA LYS A 269 -3.82 -5.41 19.16
C LYS A 269 -3.77 -5.89 20.62
N ASN A 270 -3.72 -4.94 21.52
CA ASN A 270 -3.71 -5.17 22.95
C ASN A 270 -4.72 -4.21 23.57
N GLU A 271 -5.78 -4.73 24.18
CA GLU A 271 -6.97 -3.96 24.59
C GLU A 271 -7.54 -4.55 25.89
N ILE A 272 -8.08 -3.69 26.77
CA ILE A 272 -9.01 -4.10 27.84
C ILE A 272 -10.41 -4.00 27.27
N ARG A 273 -11.22 -5.02 27.51
CA ARG A 273 -12.63 -5.03 27.16
C ARG A 273 -13.46 -4.96 28.43
N VAL A 274 -14.43 -4.05 28.43
CA VAL A 274 -15.37 -3.85 29.53
C VAL A 274 -16.74 -4.22 29.00
N VAL A 275 -17.35 -5.26 29.57
CA VAL A 275 -18.72 -5.69 29.27
C VAL A 275 -19.65 -4.97 30.24
N LEU A 276 -20.53 -4.15 29.69
CA LEU A 276 -21.51 -3.38 30.45
C LEU A 276 -22.79 -4.18 30.67
N SER A 277 -23.59 -3.78 31.66
CA SER A 277 -24.86 -4.41 32.02
C SER A 277 -25.90 -4.41 30.91
N ASP A 278 -25.80 -3.49 29.95
CA ASP A 278 -26.64 -3.39 28.76
C ASP A 278 -26.22 -4.35 27.62
N GLY A 279 -25.17 -5.15 27.83
CA GLY A 279 -24.61 -6.08 26.85
C GLY A 279 -23.63 -5.43 25.86
N ASN A 280 -23.38 -4.12 25.94
CA ASN A 280 -22.38 -3.46 25.11
C ASN A 280 -20.96 -3.75 25.61
N GLU A 281 -20.02 -3.75 24.67
CA GLU A 281 -18.61 -4.02 24.94
C GLU A 281 -17.74 -2.81 24.55
N GLU A 282 -17.17 -2.16 25.57
CA GLU A 282 -16.25 -1.04 25.38
C GLU A 282 -14.80 -1.51 25.26
N LYS A 283 -14.09 -0.96 24.27
CA LYS A 283 -12.74 -1.40 23.89
C LYS A 283 -11.70 -0.34 24.17
N LEU A 284 -10.87 -0.58 25.18
CA LEU A 284 -9.86 0.35 25.68
C LEU A 284 -8.44 -0.09 25.26
N PRO A 285 -7.80 0.61 24.30
CA PRO A 285 -6.52 0.16 23.74
C PRO A 285 -5.36 0.34 24.72
N LEU A 286 -4.53 -0.69 24.90
CA LEU A 286 -3.35 -0.66 25.79
C LEU A 286 -2.06 -0.42 25.05
N ARG A 287 -1.12 0.31 25.65
CA ARG A 287 0.26 0.36 25.17
C ARG A 287 0.86 -1.04 25.24
N HIS A 288 1.49 -1.47 24.15
CA HIS A 288 2.26 -2.70 24.16
C HIS A 288 3.61 -2.43 24.82
N GLN A 289 3.96 -3.28 25.79
CA GLN A 289 5.26 -3.38 26.43
C GLN A 289 5.72 -4.85 26.37
N ASN A 290 6.89 -5.15 26.93
CA ASN A 290 7.30 -6.53 27.17
C ASN A 290 6.25 -7.26 28.02
N VAL A 291 6.05 -8.55 27.74
CA VAL A 291 5.02 -9.39 28.36
C VAL A 291 5.02 -9.26 29.89
N SER A 292 6.18 -9.42 30.53
CA SER A 292 6.32 -9.30 31.99
C SER A 292 5.86 -7.96 32.56
N LYS A 293 6.11 -6.85 31.86
CA LYS A 293 5.66 -5.52 32.30
C LYS A 293 4.16 -5.34 32.10
N THR A 294 3.63 -5.85 30.98
CA THR A 294 2.19 -5.81 30.72
C THR A 294 1.42 -6.63 31.74
N ASP A 295 1.87 -7.84 32.07
CA ASP A 295 1.21 -8.72 33.04
C ASP A 295 1.24 -8.12 34.45
N LEU A 296 2.39 -7.54 34.84
CA LEU A 296 2.52 -6.86 36.13
C LEU A 296 1.60 -5.63 36.23
N ALA A 297 1.52 -4.82 35.17
CA ALA A 297 0.64 -3.67 35.09
C ALA A 297 -0.85 -4.07 35.13
N LEU A 298 -1.22 -5.13 34.40
CA LEU A 298 -2.59 -5.68 34.42
C LEU A 298 -2.94 -6.22 35.80
N THR A 299 -2.01 -6.89 36.49
CA THR A 299 -2.22 -7.40 37.85
C THR A 299 -2.46 -6.26 38.84
N ARG A 300 -1.67 -5.17 38.76
CA ARG A 300 -1.87 -3.99 39.60
C ARG A 300 -3.21 -3.32 39.34
N LEU A 301 -3.57 -3.15 38.06
CA LEU A 301 -4.87 -2.58 37.68
C LEU A 301 -6.03 -3.45 38.18
N LYS A 302 -5.93 -4.77 38.04
CA LYS A 302 -6.93 -5.74 38.53
C LYS A 302 -7.15 -5.59 40.04
N ASN A 303 -6.07 -5.56 40.81
CA ASN A 303 -6.17 -5.38 42.26
C ASN A 303 -6.86 -4.05 42.62
N GLN A 304 -6.48 -2.95 41.96
CA GLN A 304 -7.09 -1.64 42.20
C GLN A 304 -8.58 -1.58 41.85
N ILE A 305 -9.01 -2.27 40.80
CA ILE A 305 -10.44 -2.36 40.44
C ILE A 305 -11.17 -3.23 41.45
N HIS A 306 -10.61 -4.39 41.82
CA HIS A 306 -11.22 -5.30 42.78
C HIS A 306 -11.45 -4.65 44.15
N ASP A 307 -10.47 -3.87 44.63
CA ASP A 307 -10.56 -3.17 45.92
C ASP A 307 -11.71 -2.14 45.96
N LYS A 308 -12.08 -1.55 44.81
CA LYS A 308 -13.13 -0.52 44.71
C LYS A 308 -14.47 -1.04 44.22
N PHE A 309 -14.47 -2.08 43.39
CA PHE A 309 -15.65 -2.71 42.80
C PHE A 309 -15.53 -4.23 42.92
N PRO A 310 -15.77 -4.79 44.11
CA PRO A 310 -15.62 -6.23 44.35
C PRO A 310 -16.61 -7.07 43.54
N ASN A 311 -17.67 -6.45 43.02
CA ASN A 311 -18.73 -7.11 42.25
C ASN A 311 -18.38 -7.29 40.76
N ILE A 312 -17.30 -6.68 40.26
CA ILE A 312 -16.88 -6.81 38.86
C ILE A 312 -16.07 -8.09 38.71
N GLU A 313 -16.39 -8.90 37.71
CA GLU A 313 -15.60 -10.08 37.34
C GLU A 313 -14.36 -9.65 36.55
N LEU A 314 -13.17 -10.11 36.97
CA LEU A 314 -11.86 -9.67 36.48
C LEU A 314 -10.97 -10.83 36.01
#